data_AF-A0A248K4Y8-F1
#
_entry.id   AF-A0A248K4Y8-F1
#
_cell.length_a   1.000
_cell.length_b   1.000
_cell.length_c   1.000
_cell.angle_alpha   90.00
_cell.angle_beta   90.00
_cell.angle_gamma   90.00
#
_symmetry.space_group_name_H-M   'P 1'
#
loop_
_entity.id
_entity.type
_entity.pdbx_description
1 polymer ?
#
loop_
_entity_poly.entity_id
_entity_poly.type
_entity_poly.pdbx_seq_one_letter_code
_entity_poly.pdbx_strand_id
1 'polypeptide(L)'
;MDAEINILETNFEITLEGFATEEEANNIGRFTLEAIRALNNNLNLEISKLKCIVISYNFSEALQKITSTYQHKSPSSYTNSKQGAAVGQLVSKIGNDGLCEEYTLVLSIEFFAELFNDGSFLKLNEEGYRAVIHRIHHELVHVHEKNLLTCLAQNFTVNEYGSALLISATRAWSEYLANYMSSGSAPQETIDLFLENLDTVVNEVSDEIGKLIWDYKRYNTPLSEMYLEVKKRIRLIINSYAYAMGYVHSLNINIKEYDPKLSLTLSNSKIRYQLSELGIAFQNLYGKFNDQHITGFDDYREITIVISEIFKQFGLVLECPDWSSDCELYIHVN
;
A
#
# COMPACT_ATOMS: atom_id res chain seq x y z
N MET A 1 8.38 -13.41 -35.62
CA MET A 1 8.30 -12.04 -35.06
C MET A 1 8.20 -12.30 -33.60
N ASP A 2 9.37 -12.40 -32.99
CA ASP A 2 9.59 -13.27 -31.85
C ASP A 2 9.39 -12.44 -30.59
N ALA A 3 8.50 -12.93 -29.73
CA ALA A 3 8.28 -12.35 -28.41
C ALA A 3 9.54 -12.63 -27.58
N GLU A 4 10.20 -11.56 -27.14
CA GLU A 4 11.28 -11.66 -26.15
C GLU A 4 10.71 -12.28 -24.87
N ILE A 5 11.23 -13.47 -24.55
CA ILE A 5 11.00 -14.15 -23.28
C ILE A 5 11.65 -13.26 -22.22
N ASN A 6 10.84 -12.64 -21.37
CA ASN A 6 11.34 -11.85 -20.25
C ASN A 6 11.88 -12.82 -19.18
N ILE A 7 13.14 -13.19 -19.36
CA ILE A 7 13.91 -14.05 -18.45
C ILE A 7 14.04 -13.28 -17.13
N LEU A 8 13.49 -13.80 -16.03
CA LEU A 8 13.90 -13.41 -14.67
C LEU A 8 15.42 -13.30 -14.67
N GLU A 9 15.96 -12.09 -14.46
CA GLU A 9 17.39 -11.84 -14.61
C GLU A 9 18.24 -12.93 -13.92
N THR A 10 19.39 -13.26 -14.50
CA THR A 10 20.36 -14.24 -13.99
C THR A 10 20.87 -14.01 -12.56
N ASN A 11 20.44 -12.91 -11.91
CA ASN A 11 20.85 -12.46 -10.58
C ASN A 11 19.69 -12.36 -9.56
N PHE A 12 18.49 -12.88 -9.84
CA PHE A 12 17.40 -12.90 -8.85
C PHE A 12 17.63 -13.96 -7.76
N GLU A 13 17.61 -13.55 -6.49
CA GLU A 13 17.84 -14.40 -5.32
C GLU A 13 16.62 -14.45 -4.37
N ILE A 14 16.36 -15.61 -3.77
CA ILE A 14 15.44 -15.75 -2.63
C ILE A 14 16.24 -16.20 -1.42
N THR A 15 16.32 -15.35 -0.40
CA THR A 15 16.97 -15.64 0.88
C THR A 15 15.92 -16.07 1.92
N LEU A 16 16.22 -17.13 2.67
CA LEU A 16 15.32 -17.72 3.66
C LEU A 16 15.98 -17.67 5.04
N GLU A 17 15.40 -16.96 5.99
CA GLU A 17 15.99 -16.71 7.31
C GLU A 17 15.10 -17.23 8.47
N GLY A 18 15.72 -17.88 9.45
CA GLY A 18 15.05 -18.30 10.69
C GLY A 18 14.18 -19.57 10.60
N PHE A 19 14.30 -20.36 9.54
CA PHE A 19 13.61 -21.65 9.40
C PHE A 19 14.25 -22.73 10.27
N ALA A 20 13.43 -23.62 10.84
CA ALA A 20 13.90 -24.73 11.67
C ALA A 20 14.58 -25.84 10.86
N THR A 21 14.12 -26.05 9.62
CA THR A 21 14.66 -27.07 8.71
C THR A 21 14.90 -26.50 7.31
N GLU A 22 15.88 -27.07 6.60
CA GLU A 22 16.18 -26.72 5.20
C GLU A 22 15.03 -27.10 4.26
N GLU A 23 14.31 -28.18 4.56
CA GLU A 23 13.17 -28.65 3.77
C GLU A 23 12.02 -27.64 3.76
N GLU A 24 11.63 -27.13 4.93
CA GLU A 24 10.61 -26.09 5.06
C GLU A 24 11.00 -24.81 4.31
N ALA A 25 12.25 -24.38 4.48
CA ALA A 25 12.80 -23.22 3.79
C ALA A 25 12.72 -23.41 2.27
N ASN A 26 13.23 -24.53 1.75
CA ASN A 26 13.25 -24.84 0.33
C ASN A 26 11.85 -24.93 -0.27
N ASN A 27 10.86 -25.43 0.47
CA ASN A 27 9.48 -25.50 0.02
C ASN A 27 8.87 -24.11 -0.18
N ILE A 28 9.05 -23.19 0.77
CA ILE A 28 8.55 -21.81 0.68
C ILE A 28 9.30 -21.04 -0.41
N GLY A 29 10.62 -21.19 -0.48
CA GLY A 29 11.43 -20.57 -1.52
C GLY A 29 11.02 -21.01 -2.92
N ARG A 30 10.84 -22.33 -3.14
CA ARG A 30 10.39 -22.88 -4.43
C ARG A 30 8.99 -22.40 -4.78
N PHE A 31 8.06 -22.44 -3.83
CA PHE A 31 6.70 -21.96 -4.05
C PHE A 31 6.70 -20.49 -4.49
N THR A 32 7.44 -19.63 -3.78
CA THR A 32 7.55 -18.21 -4.10
C THR A 32 8.15 -17.98 -5.49
N LEU A 33 9.23 -18.69 -5.83
CA LEU A 33 9.88 -18.60 -7.13
C LEU A 33 8.93 -18.99 -8.27
N GLU A 34 8.21 -20.11 -8.12
CA GLU A 34 7.28 -20.60 -9.14
C GLU A 34 6.07 -19.68 -9.29
N ALA A 35 5.54 -19.12 -8.18
CA ALA A 35 4.48 -18.12 -8.23
C ALA A 35 4.90 -16.87 -9.01
N ILE A 36 6.10 -16.33 -8.74
CA ILE A 36 6.64 -15.16 -9.44
C ILE A 36 6.83 -15.46 -10.93
N ARG A 37 7.40 -16.62 -11.27
CA ARG A 37 7.56 -17.05 -12.67
C ARG A 37 6.21 -17.12 -13.39
N ALA A 38 5.23 -17.75 -12.76
CA ALA A 38 3.89 -17.89 -13.33
C ALA A 38 3.22 -16.51 -13.53
N LEU A 39 3.30 -15.62 -12.55
CA LEU A 39 2.74 -14.27 -12.65
C LEU A 39 3.43 -13.44 -13.72
N ASN A 40 4.78 -13.39 -13.71
CA ASN A 40 5.57 -12.63 -14.66
C ASN A 40 5.31 -13.06 -16.12
N ASN A 41 5.25 -14.37 -16.37
CA ASN A 41 5.00 -14.93 -17.70
C ASN A 41 3.60 -14.64 -18.24
N ASN A 42 2.61 -14.44 -17.36
CA ASN A 42 1.21 -14.28 -17.76
C ASN A 42 0.75 -12.81 -17.79
N LEU A 43 1.43 -11.90 -17.07
CA LEU A 43 0.90 -10.57 -16.77
C LEU A 43 1.78 -9.40 -17.24
N ASN A 44 2.92 -9.69 -17.90
CA ASN A 44 3.85 -8.67 -18.41
C ASN A 44 4.25 -7.61 -17.36
N LEU A 45 4.45 -8.04 -16.12
CA LEU A 45 4.89 -7.14 -15.05
C LEU A 45 6.36 -6.76 -15.25
N GLU A 46 6.63 -5.46 -15.33
CA GLU A 46 8.00 -4.94 -15.36
C GLU A 46 8.67 -5.06 -13.97
N ILE A 47 9.30 -6.20 -13.69
CA ILE A 47 9.95 -6.49 -12.39
C ILE A 47 11.48 -6.60 -12.48
N SER A 48 12.12 -6.11 -13.56
CA SER A 48 13.56 -6.31 -13.81
C SER A 48 14.48 -5.85 -12.67
N LYS A 49 14.11 -4.78 -11.96
CA LYS A 49 14.89 -4.28 -10.81
C LYS A 49 14.67 -5.05 -9.50
N LEU A 50 13.75 -6.01 -9.42
CA LEU A 50 13.63 -6.88 -8.24
C LEU A 50 14.77 -7.90 -8.25
N LYS A 51 15.76 -7.72 -7.38
CA LYS A 51 16.95 -8.59 -7.32
C LYS A 51 16.91 -9.60 -6.19
N CYS A 52 16.19 -9.29 -5.11
CA CYS A 52 16.14 -10.18 -3.95
C CYS A 52 14.75 -10.21 -3.30
N ILE A 53 14.37 -11.39 -2.82
CA ILE A 53 13.30 -11.54 -1.83
C ILE A 53 13.88 -12.17 -0.57
N VAL A 54 13.67 -11.55 0.58
CA VAL A 54 14.05 -12.09 1.89
C VAL A 54 12.80 -12.53 2.62
N ILE A 55 12.67 -13.83 2.91
CA ILE A 55 11.56 -14.38 3.69
C ILE A 55 12.08 -14.76 5.08
N SER A 56 11.53 -14.16 6.14
CA SER A 56 12.09 -14.29 7.48
C SER A 56 11.03 -14.51 8.56
N TYR A 57 11.34 -15.39 9.51
CA TYR A 57 10.63 -15.48 10.80
C TYR A 57 10.91 -14.28 11.70
N ASN A 58 12.04 -13.59 11.51
CA ASN A 58 12.38 -12.34 12.20
C ASN A 58 12.31 -11.15 11.22
N PHE A 59 11.08 -10.81 10.82
CA PHE A 59 10.82 -9.75 9.83
C PHE A 59 11.51 -8.42 10.18
N SER A 60 11.49 -8.01 11.46
CA SER A 60 12.07 -6.75 11.89
C SER A 60 13.59 -6.71 11.71
N GLU A 61 14.29 -7.80 12.04
CA GLU A 61 15.75 -7.88 11.90
C GLU A 61 16.16 -7.94 10.42
N ALA A 62 15.44 -8.73 9.61
CA ALA A 62 15.66 -8.80 8.17
C ALA A 62 15.48 -7.44 7.50
N LEU A 63 14.39 -6.73 7.82
CA LEU A 63 14.13 -5.39 7.30
C LEU A 63 15.20 -4.39 7.73
N GLN A 64 15.63 -4.42 9.00
CA GLN A 64 16.69 -3.56 9.50
C GLN A 64 18.03 -3.83 8.80
N LYS A 65 18.37 -5.10 8.56
CA LYS A 65 19.58 -5.52 7.85
C LYS A 65 19.59 -4.97 6.42
N ILE A 66 18.52 -5.17 5.66
CA ILE A 66 18.42 -4.68 4.28
C ILE A 66 18.44 -3.16 4.21
N THR A 67 17.66 -2.48 5.06
CA THR A 67 17.64 -1.00 5.09
C THR A 67 19.00 -0.40 5.48
N SER A 68 19.75 -1.07 6.36
CA SER A 68 21.12 -0.68 6.73
C SER A 68 22.10 -0.89 5.57
N THR A 69 22.02 -2.03 4.87
CA THR A 69 22.84 -2.31 3.67
C THR A 69 22.61 -1.27 2.58
N TYR A 70 21.37 -0.82 2.39
CA TYR A 70 21.01 0.22 1.42
C TYR A 70 21.15 1.65 1.96
N GLN A 71 21.67 1.82 3.18
CA GLN A 71 21.95 3.13 3.79
C GLN A 71 20.73 4.06 3.85
N HIS A 72 19.52 3.52 4.09
CA HIS A 72 18.33 4.34 4.27
C HIS A 72 18.49 5.28 5.48
N LYS A 73 18.18 6.57 5.27
CA LYS A 73 18.29 7.60 6.32
C LYS A 73 17.21 7.51 7.41
N SER A 74 16.12 6.79 7.16
CA SER A 74 15.05 6.60 8.14
C SER A 74 15.16 5.21 8.76
N PRO A 75 15.00 5.07 10.10
CA PRO A 75 14.91 3.76 10.73
C PRO A 75 13.73 2.99 10.12
N SER A 76 13.89 1.68 9.94
CA SER A 76 12.87 0.78 9.43
C SER A 76 11.62 0.84 10.32
N SER A 77 10.62 1.62 9.90
CA SER A 77 9.31 1.65 10.52
C SER A 77 8.35 0.84 9.66
N TYR A 78 7.75 -0.20 10.22
CA TYR A 78 6.69 -0.98 9.61
C TYR A 78 5.39 -0.81 10.42
N THR A 79 4.24 -0.99 9.77
CA THR A 79 2.95 -0.88 10.45
C THR A 79 2.78 -2.06 11.41
N ASN A 80 2.55 -1.79 12.68
CA ASN A 80 2.14 -2.79 13.67
C ASN A 80 1.04 -2.17 14.53
N SER A 81 -0.20 -2.21 14.03
CA SER A 81 -1.38 -1.63 14.69
C SER A 81 -2.46 -2.69 14.87
N LYS A 82 -3.48 -2.38 15.68
CA LYS A 82 -4.65 -3.25 15.88
C LYS A 82 -5.40 -3.52 14.58
N GLN A 83 -5.24 -2.66 13.58
CA GLN A 83 -5.93 -2.69 12.29
C GLN A 83 -5.06 -3.29 11.17
N GLY A 84 -3.85 -3.77 11.48
CA GLY A 84 -2.98 -4.49 10.54
C GLY A 84 -1.51 -4.54 10.96
N ALA A 85 -0.87 -5.68 10.71
CA ALA A 85 0.59 -5.85 10.79
C ALA A 85 1.16 -5.91 9.37
N ALA A 86 2.24 -5.19 9.12
CA ALA A 86 2.96 -5.26 7.86
C ALA A 86 3.64 -6.64 7.74
N VAL A 87 3.22 -7.41 6.76
CA VAL A 87 3.76 -8.75 6.46
C VAL A 87 4.68 -8.76 5.23
N GLY A 88 4.81 -7.62 4.55
CA GLY A 88 5.69 -7.40 3.41
C GLY A 88 6.15 -5.95 3.33
N GLN A 89 7.37 -5.72 2.85
CA GLN A 89 7.88 -4.37 2.58
C GLN A 89 8.93 -4.38 1.46
N LEU A 90 8.69 -3.54 0.44
CA LEU A 90 9.64 -3.31 -0.64
C LEU A 90 10.66 -2.22 -0.26
N VAL A 91 11.94 -2.57 -0.34
CA VAL A 91 13.08 -1.70 -0.02
C VAL A 91 13.87 -1.40 -1.29
N SER A 92 14.17 -0.13 -1.52
CA SER A 92 14.83 0.35 -2.75
C SER A 92 16.27 0.77 -2.49
N LYS A 93 17.21 0.22 -3.25
CA LYS A 93 18.58 0.73 -3.27
C LYS A 93 18.68 1.92 -4.21
N ILE A 94 18.98 3.08 -3.64
CA ILE A 94 19.15 4.32 -4.40
C ILE A 94 20.62 4.51 -4.73
N GLY A 95 20.92 4.63 -6.03
CA GLY A 95 22.25 4.91 -6.54
C GLY A 95 22.71 6.33 -6.26
N ASN A 96 23.98 6.61 -6.56
CA ASN A 96 24.57 7.93 -6.35
C ASN A 96 23.95 9.03 -7.24
N ASP A 97 23.30 8.63 -8.34
CA ASP A 97 22.56 9.50 -9.25
C ASP A 97 21.13 9.81 -8.76
N GLY A 98 20.72 9.25 -7.61
CA GLY A 98 19.38 9.41 -7.05
C GLY A 98 18.33 8.49 -7.68
N LEU A 99 18.71 7.64 -8.64
CA LEU A 99 17.82 6.67 -9.27
C LEU A 99 17.83 5.34 -8.52
N CYS A 100 16.75 4.58 -8.67
CA CYS A 100 16.70 3.24 -8.10
C CYS A 100 17.51 2.26 -8.95
N GLU A 101 18.47 1.59 -8.33
CA GLU A 101 19.30 0.55 -8.94
C GLU A 101 18.60 -0.82 -8.86
N GLU A 102 18.08 -1.16 -7.68
CA GLU A 102 17.48 -2.46 -7.39
C GLU A 102 16.48 -2.39 -6.24
N TYR A 103 15.62 -3.40 -6.16
CA TYR A 103 14.72 -3.63 -5.03
C TYR A 103 15.01 -4.96 -4.33
N THR A 104 14.79 -4.94 -3.02
CA THR A 104 14.65 -6.13 -2.18
C THR A 104 13.26 -6.13 -1.55
N LEU A 105 12.49 -7.20 -1.75
CA LEU A 105 11.21 -7.42 -1.06
C LEU A 105 11.45 -8.24 0.20
N VAL A 106 11.14 -7.68 1.37
CA VAL A 106 11.24 -8.38 2.65
C VAL A 106 9.85 -8.87 3.05
N LEU A 107 9.69 -10.16 3.31
CA LEU A 107 8.42 -10.81 3.66
C LEU A 107 8.54 -11.49 5.03
N SER A 108 7.54 -11.28 5.89
CA SER A 108 7.36 -12.06 7.12
C SER A 108 6.91 -13.47 6.76
N ILE A 109 7.24 -14.47 7.56
CA ILE A 109 6.65 -15.81 7.39
C ILE A 109 5.11 -15.79 7.52
N GLU A 110 4.55 -14.83 8.26
CA GLU A 110 3.10 -14.63 8.40
C GLU A 110 2.44 -14.29 7.05
N PHE A 111 3.21 -13.79 6.07
CA PHE A 111 2.77 -13.63 4.69
C PHE A 111 2.37 -14.97 4.03
N PHE A 112 2.78 -16.10 4.60
CA PHE A 112 2.50 -17.44 4.12
C PHE A 112 1.55 -18.21 5.05
N ALA A 113 0.90 -17.54 6.01
CA ALA A 113 0.10 -18.16 7.06
C ALA A 113 -0.90 -19.22 6.53
N GLU A 114 -1.57 -18.90 5.43
CA GLU A 114 -2.61 -19.71 4.78
C GLU A 114 -2.04 -20.95 4.04
N LEU A 115 -0.73 -21.09 3.93
CA LEU A 115 -0.07 -22.34 3.50
C LEU A 115 0.13 -23.34 4.65
N PHE A 116 -0.01 -22.90 5.90
CA PHE A 116 0.18 -23.73 7.09
C PHE A 116 -1.18 -24.17 7.65
N ASN A 117 -1.38 -25.49 7.80
CA ASN A 117 -2.59 -26.06 8.42
C ASN A 117 -2.21 -26.95 9.62
N ASP A 118 -2.93 -26.79 10.73
CA ASP A 118 -2.97 -27.71 11.89
C ASP A 118 -1.60 -28.25 12.37
N GLY A 119 -0.61 -27.36 12.53
CA GLY A 119 0.68 -27.71 13.12
C GLY A 119 1.56 -28.64 12.27
N SER A 120 1.23 -28.84 10.98
CA SER A 120 2.07 -29.56 10.02
C SER A 120 2.32 -28.69 8.78
N PHE A 121 3.56 -28.71 8.30
CA PHE A 121 3.91 -28.04 7.05
C PHE A 121 3.14 -28.72 5.90
N LEU A 122 2.40 -27.93 5.11
CA LEU A 122 1.79 -28.31 3.83
C LEU A 122 0.74 -29.45 3.87
N LYS A 123 -0.43 -29.21 4.46
CA LYS A 123 -1.66 -29.72 3.83
C LYS A 123 -2.19 -28.66 2.89
N LEU A 124 -1.82 -28.83 1.62
CA LEU A 124 -2.23 -28.02 0.47
C LEU A 124 -3.75 -27.77 0.49
N ASN A 125 -4.21 -26.65 1.07
CA ASN A 125 -5.53 -26.12 0.76
C ASN A 125 -5.38 -25.27 -0.49
N GLU A 126 -6.11 -25.62 -1.56
CA GLU A 126 -6.10 -24.87 -2.83
C GLU A 126 -6.44 -23.39 -2.62
N GLU A 127 -7.32 -23.08 -1.67
CA GLU A 127 -7.69 -21.71 -1.31
C GLU A 127 -6.50 -20.94 -0.71
N GLY A 128 -5.72 -21.59 0.15
CA GLY A 128 -4.54 -20.99 0.78
C GLY A 128 -3.47 -20.62 -0.26
N TYR A 129 -3.29 -21.45 -1.28
CA TYR A 129 -2.40 -21.12 -2.40
C TYR A 129 -2.83 -19.87 -3.14
N ARG A 130 -4.11 -19.76 -3.47
CA ARG A 130 -4.63 -18.62 -4.21
C ARG A 130 -4.45 -17.33 -3.42
N ALA A 131 -4.73 -17.35 -2.12
CA ALA A 131 -4.50 -16.20 -1.23
C ALA A 131 -3.03 -15.75 -1.22
N VAL A 132 -2.09 -16.68 -1.13
CA VAL A 132 -0.66 -16.32 -1.08
C VAL A 132 -0.15 -15.88 -2.46
N ILE A 133 -0.54 -16.55 -3.54
CA ILE A 133 -0.20 -16.13 -4.91
C ILE A 133 -0.73 -14.72 -5.18
N HIS A 134 -1.95 -14.43 -4.74
CA HIS A 134 -2.53 -13.11 -4.86
C HIS A 134 -1.71 -12.04 -4.11
N ARG A 135 -1.29 -12.31 -2.86
CA ARG A 135 -0.42 -11.38 -2.14
C ARG A 135 0.94 -11.21 -2.84
N ILE A 136 1.53 -12.27 -3.39
CA ILE A 136 2.75 -12.16 -4.19
C ILE A 136 2.49 -11.25 -5.40
N HIS A 137 1.37 -11.44 -6.10
CA HIS A 137 0.98 -10.59 -7.23
C HIS A 137 0.86 -9.12 -6.81
N HIS A 138 0.18 -8.84 -5.70
CA HIS A 138 0.07 -7.49 -5.13
C HIS A 138 1.45 -6.85 -4.92
N GLU A 139 2.39 -7.55 -4.27
CA GLU A 139 3.74 -7.02 -4.05
C GLU A 139 4.55 -6.84 -5.34
N LEU A 140 4.36 -7.70 -6.34
CA LEU A 140 4.99 -7.53 -7.64
C LEU A 140 4.44 -6.31 -8.40
N VAL A 141 3.19 -5.91 -8.16
CA VAL A 141 2.65 -4.67 -8.74
C VAL A 141 3.34 -3.44 -8.14
N HIS A 142 3.68 -3.45 -6.85
CA HIS A 142 4.49 -2.37 -6.24
C HIS A 142 5.86 -2.24 -6.91
N VAL A 143 6.50 -3.35 -7.25
CA VAL A 143 7.75 -3.34 -8.03
C VAL A 143 7.51 -2.76 -9.43
N HIS A 144 6.45 -3.23 -10.10
CA HIS A 144 6.07 -2.79 -11.43
C HIS A 144 5.83 -1.28 -11.50
N GLU A 145 5.02 -0.76 -10.59
CA GLU A 145 4.73 0.66 -10.46
C GLU A 145 6.04 1.46 -10.34
N LYS A 146 6.91 1.09 -9.41
CA LYS A 146 8.16 1.83 -9.18
C LYS A 146 9.16 1.72 -10.32
N ASN A 147 9.12 0.63 -11.09
CA ASN A 147 9.94 0.50 -12.29
C ASN A 147 9.47 1.40 -13.43
N LEU A 148 8.16 1.58 -13.60
CA LEU A 148 7.61 2.46 -14.62
C LEU A 148 7.72 3.94 -14.23
N LEU A 149 7.49 4.27 -12.95
CA LEU A 149 7.50 5.65 -12.43
C LEU A 149 8.92 6.16 -12.12
N THR A 150 9.83 6.05 -13.08
CA THR A 150 11.22 6.55 -12.95
C THR A 150 11.31 8.07 -12.79
N CYS A 151 10.26 8.80 -13.13
CA CYS A 151 10.14 10.25 -12.95
C CYS A 151 9.95 10.67 -11.48
N LEU A 152 9.59 9.75 -10.59
CA LEU A 152 9.37 10.03 -9.17
C LEU A 152 10.63 9.70 -8.36
N ALA A 153 11.32 10.74 -7.90
CA ALA A 153 12.50 10.58 -7.06
C ALA A 153 12.14 9.87 -5.74
N GLN A 154 12.72 8.70 -5.49
CA GLN A 154 12.38 7.89 -4.31
C GLN A 154 12.96 8.46 -3.00
N ASN A 155 13.94 9.35 -3.10
CA ASN A 155 14.50 10.10 -1.97
C ASN A 155 13.82 11.47 -1.76
N PHE A 156 12.70 11.75 -2.44
CA PHE A 156 11.98 13.00 -2.30
C PHE A 156 11.48 13.22 -0.87
N THR A 157 11.86 14.35 -0.27
CA THR A 157 11.47 14.73 1.09
C THR A 157 10.45 15.86 1.06
N VAL A 158 9.49 15.81 1.97
CA VAL A 158 8.44 16.83 2.12
C VAL A 158 8.33 17.32 3.55
N ASN A 159 7.79 18.53 3.73
CA ASN A 159 7.36 19.02 5.03
C ASN A 159 6.11 18.29 5.56
N GLU A 160 5.61 18.68 6.73
CA GLU A 160 4.41 18.07 7.33
C GLU A 160 3.14 18.22 6.48
N TYR A 161 3.02 19.31 5.72
CA TYR A 161 1.90 19.51 4.79
C TYR A 161 1.93 18.51 3.63
N GLY A 162 3.08 18.37 2.96
CA GLY A 162 3.30 17.37 1.92
C GLY A 162 3.22 15.94 2.47
N SER A 163 3.62 15.72 3.73
CA SER A 163 3.42 14.44 4.41
C SER A 163 1.93 14.12 4.52
N ALA A 164 1.12 15.06 5.00
CA ALA A 164 -0.32 14.86 5.17
C ALA A 164 -1.06 14.65 3.84
N LEU A 165 -0.66 15.35 2.77
CA LEU A 165 -1.34 15.30 1.49
C LEU A 165 -0.63 14.41 0.47
N LEU A 166 0.56 14.80 -0.01
CA LEU A 166 1.25 14.13 -1.12
C LEU A 166 1.67 12.70 -0.75
N ILE A 167 2.32 12.48 0.39
CA ILE A 167 2.76 11.12 0.78
C ILE A 167 1.56 10.22 1.06
N SER A 168 0.48 10.78 1.59
CA SER A 168 -0.78 10.06 1.76
C SER A 168 -1.40 9.70 0.40
N ALA A 169 -1.38 10.61 -0.57
CA ALA A 169 -1.90 10.40 -1.92
C ALA A 169 -1.11 9.34 -2.69
N THR A 170 0.23 9.42 -2.69
CA THR A 170 1.08 8.45 -3.41
C THR A 170 0.97 7.05 -2.82
N ARG A 171 0.87 6.93 -1.49
CA ARG A 171 0.63 5.63 -0.83
C ARG A 171 -0.74 5.07 -1.16
N ALA A 172 -1.81 5.85 -1.01
CA ALA A 172 -3.16 5.38 -1.30
C ALA A 172 -3.29 4.99 -2.78
N TRP A 173 -2.68 5.75 -3.70
CA TRP A 173 -2.60 5.39 -5.11
C TRP A 173 -1.88 4.06 -5.35
N SER A 174 -0.70 3.87 -4.75
CA SER A 174 0.10 2.66 -4.89
C SER A 174 -0.69 1.42 -4.44
N GLU A 175 -1.38 1.50 -3.30
CA GLU A 175 -2.28 0.43 -2.85
C GLU A 175 -3.46 0.23 -3.80
N TYR A 176 -4.11 1.30 -4.28
CA TYR A 176 -5.20 1.20 -5.25
C TYR A 176 -4.74 0.44 -6.51
N LEU A 177 -3.59 0.84 -7.08
CA LEU A 177 -3.02 0.23 -8.27
C LEU A 177 -2.68 -1.24 -8.05
N ALA A 178 -2.05 -1.57 -6.92
CA ALA A 178 -1.71 -2.93 -6.55
C ALA A 178 -2.93 -3.84 -6.50
N ASN A 179 -4.03 -3.41 -5.85
CA ASN A 179 -5.27 -4.19 -5.80
C ASN A 179 -6.01 -4.19 -7.15
N TYR A 180 -5.95 -3.10 -7.91
CA TYR A 180 -6.54 -3.02 -9.25
C TYR A 180 -5.91 -4.02 -10.22
N MET A 181 -4.58 -4.05 -10.30
CA MET A 181 -3.86 -4.93 -11.22
C MET A 181 -3.82 -6.38 -10.72
N SER A 182 -3.79 -6.58 -9.39
CA SER A 182 -3.77 -7.94 -8.81
C SER A 182 -5.13 -8.62 -8.66
N SER A 183 -6.21 -7.91 -8.96
CA SER A 183 -7.60 -8.37 -8.80
C SER A 183 -7.88 -9.73 -9.44
N GLY A 184 -7.31 -10.01 -10.62
CA GLY A 184 -7.53 -11.26 -11.34
C GLY A 184 -6.98 -12.51 -10.65
N SER A 185 -6.13 -12.32 -9.63
CA SER A 185 -5.62 -13.42 -8.80
C SER A 185 -6.32 -13.52 -7.43
N ALA A 186 -7.13 -12.54 -7.06
CA ALA A 186 -7.70 -12.42 -5.73
C ALA A 186 -8.80 -13.48 -5.50
N PRO A 187 -8.70 -14.27 -4.40
CA PRO A 187 -9.85 -15.03 -3.89
C PRO A 187 -11.03 -14.11 -3.56
N GLN A 188 -12.24 -14.62 -3.68
CA GLN A 188 -13.45 -13.84 -3.39
C GLN A 188 -13.47 -13.38 -1.93
N GLU A 189 -13.01 -14.23 -1.02
CA GLU A 189 -12.93 -13.98 0.42
C GLU A 189 -11.98 -12.81 0.72
N THR A 190 -10.92 -12.63 -0.08
CA THR A 190 -10.01 -11.48 0.05
C THR A 190 -10.71 -10.18 -0.33
N ILE A 191 -11.48 -10.18 -1.42
CA ILE A 191 -12.25 -9.02 -1.86
C ILE A 191 -13.28 -8.65 -0.78
N ASP A 192 -14.03 -9.63 -0.28
CA ASP A 192 -15.04 -9.44 0.75
C ASP A 192 -14.42 -8.85 2.02
N LEU A 193 -13.27 -9.37 2.47
CA LEU A 193 -12.56 -8.87 3.65
C LEU A 193 -12.17 -7.39 3.51
N PHE A 194 -11.70 -6.96 2.33
CA PHE A 194 -11.35 -5.55 2.11
C PHE A 194 -12.57 -4.63 2.09
N LEU A 195 -13.70 -5.09 1.54
CA LEU A 195 -14.98 -4.35 1.57
C LEU A 195 -15.53 -4.23 2.99
N GLU A 196 -15.52 -5.33 3.76
CA GLU A 196 -15.93 -5.34 5.17
C GLU A 196 -15.03 -4.46 6.06
N ASN A 197 -13.72 -4.50 5.82
CA ASN A 197 -12.77 -3.63 6.52
C ASN A 197 -13.04 -2.15 6.20
N LEU A 198 -13.36 -1.82 4.94
CA LEU A 198 -13.74 -0.45 4.58
C LEU A 198 -15.00 0.01 5.31
N ASP A 199 -16.04 -0.83 5.41
CA ASP A 199 -17.27 -0.53 6.16
C ASP A 199 -16.97 -0.19 7.62
N THR A 200 -16.11 -1.00 8.25
CA THR A 200 -15.68 -0.80 9.63
C THR A 200 -14.89 0.50 9.79
N VAL A 201 -13.88 0.71 8.94
CA VAL A 201 -12.99 1.87 9.00
C VAL A 201 -13.74 3.18 8.78
N VAL A 202 -14.63 3.25 7.78
CA VAL A 202 -15.36 4.51 7.50
C VAL A 202 -16.25 4.91 8.68
N ASN A 203 -16.87 3.96 9.37
CA ASN A 203 -17.71 4.24 10.52
C ASN A 203 -16.87 4.58 11.77
N GLU A 204 -16.02 3.65 12.22
CA GLU A 204 -15.33 3.78 13.51
C GLU A 204 -14.29 4.91 13.49
N VAL A 205 -13.51 5.01 12.41
CA VAL A 205 -12.41 5.96 12.33
C VAL A 205 -12.91 7.39 12.18
N SER A 206 -14.06 7.60 11.53
CA SER A 206 -14.70 8.92 11.46
C SER A 206 -15.13 9.42 12.84
N ASP A 207 -15.67 8.54 13.68
CA ASP A 207 -16.05 8.86 15.06
C ASP A 207 -14.83 9.13 15.94
N GLU A 208 -13.75 8.34 15.78
CA GLU A 208 -12.47 8.59 16.45
C GLU A 208 -11.92 9.99 16.14
N ILE A 209 -11.93 10.41 14.87
CA ILE A 209 -11.48 11.75 14.47
C ILE A 209 -12.34 12.82 15.16
N GLY A 210 -13.67 12.65 15.18
CA GLY A 210 -14.58 13.57 15.85
C GLY A 210 -14.25 13.72 17.34
N LYS A 211 -13.94 12.62 18.02
CA LYS A 211 -13.54 12.62 19.43
C LYS A 211 -12.20 13.33 19.65
N LEU A 212 -11.19 13.05 18.83
CA LEU A 212 -9.87 13.70 18.93
C LEU A 212 -9.98 15.23 18.81
N ILE A 213 -10.81 15.71 17.88
CA ILE A 213 -11.05 17.15 17.68
C ILE A 213 -11.82 17.74 18.86
N TRP A 214 -12.79 17.01 19.39
CA TRP A 214 -13.54 17.45 20.58
C TRP A 214 -12.65 17.56 21.82
N ASP A 215 -11.74 16.60 22.04
CA ASP A 215 -10.78 16.60 23.15
C ASP A 215 -9.82 17.79 23.05
N TYR A 216 -9.34 18.13 21.85
CA TYR A 216 -8.58 19.35 21.62
C TYR A 216 -9.39 20.61 21.97
N LYS A 217 -10.64 20.72 21.49
CA LYS A 217 -11.52 21.87 21.79
C LYS A 217 -11.84 22.02 23.28
N ARG A 218 -11.68 20.95 24.08
CA ARG A 218 -11.84 20.94 25.54
C ARG A 218 -10.53 21.14 26.31
N TYR A 219 -9.42 21.40 25.61
CA TYR A 219 -8.08 21.55 26.18
C TYR A 219 -7.53 20.28 26.85
N ASN A 220 -8.04 19.10 26.45
CA ASN A 220 -7.55 17.81 26.96
C ASN A 220 -6.30 17.32 26.21
N THR A 221 -6.11 17.74 24.96
CA THR A 221 -5.03 17.28 24.08
C THR A 221 -4.41 18.46 23.33
N PRO A 222 -3.07 18.58 23.25
CA PRO A 222 -2.40 19.61 22.45
C PRO A 222 -2.72 19.52 20.94
N LEU A 223 -2.62 20.65 20.23
CA LEU A 223 -2.84 20.72 18.78
C LEU A 223 -1.96 19.72 18.00
N SER A 224 -0.68 19.64 18.35
CA SER A 224 0.29 18.77 17.68
C SER A 224 -0.05 17.28 17.82
N GLU A 225 -0.48 16.87 19.01
CA GLU A 225 -0.87 15.48 19.30
C GLU A 225 -2.19 15.14 18.61
N MET A 226 -3.20 16.00 18.73
CA MET A 226 -4.48 15.82 18.03
C MET A 226 -4.27 15.72 16.53
N TYR A 227 -3.52 16.65 15.94
CA TYR A 227 -3.25 16.66 14.50
C TYR A 227 -2.55 15.39 14.03
N LEU A 228 -1.53 14.94 14.79
CA LEU A 228 -0.79 13.73 14.45
C LEU A 228 -1.71 12.50 14.42
N GLU A 229 -2.60 12.38 15.40
CA GLU A 229 -3.56 11.27 15.47
C GLU A 229 -4.63 11.37 14.37
N VAL A 230 -5.19 12.56 14.13
CA VAL A 230 -6.17 12.75 13.03
C VAL A 230 -5.53 12.45 11.68
N LYS A 231 -4.29 12.88 11.43
CA LYS A 231 -3.53 12.54 10.21
C LYS A 231 -3.42 11.04 10.02
N LYS A 232 -3.13 10.27 11.09
CA LYS A 232 -3.06 8.80 11.03
C LYS A 232 -4.42 8.19 10.67
N ARG A 233 -5.51 8.71 11.23
CA ARG A 233 -6.88 8.20 11.00
C ARG A 233 -7.37 8.49 9.58
N ILE A 234 -7.15 9.70 9.08
CA ILE A 234 -7.47 10.04 7.68
C ILE A 234 -6.67 9.15 6.72
N ARG A 235 -5.37 8.93 6.98
CA ARG A 235 -4.56 7.98 6.22
C ARG A 235 -5.12 6.56 6.21
N LEU A 236 -5.62 6.09 7.35
CA LEU A 236 -6.24 4.78 7.45
C LEU A 236 -7.50 4.69 6.57
N ILE A 237 -8.38 5.69 6.62
CA ILE A 237 -9.59 5.76 5.78
C ILE A 237 -9.24 5.70 4.29
N ILE A 238 -8.33 6.57 3.82
CA ILE A 238 -8.01 6.65 2.38
C ILE A 238 -7.30 5.39 1.89
N ASN A 239 -6.46 4.75 2.73
CA ASN A 239 -5.79 3.51 2.35
C ASN A 239 -6.79 2.35 2.29
N SER A 240 -7.66 2.19 3.30
CA SER A 240 -8.74 1.19 3.26
C SER A 240 -9.65 1.39 2.05
N TYR A 241 -9.94 2.65 1.69
CA TYR A 241 -10.72 2.96 0.49
C TYR A 241 -9.99 2.57 -0.79
N ALA A 242 -8.69 2.86 -0.89
CA ALA A 242 -7.86 2.46 -2.02
C ALA A 242 -7.81 0.93 -2.21
N TYR A 243 -7.58 0.17 -1.13
CA TYR A 243 -7.59 -1.31 -1.15
C TYR A 243 -8.88 -1.83 -1.77
N ALA A 244 -10.02 -1.41 -1.23
CA ALA A 244 -11.35 -1.83 -1.68
C ALA A 244 -11.66 -1.39 -3.11
N MET A 245 -11.43 -0.11 -3.43
CA MET A 245 -11.81 0.43 -4.74
C MET A 245 -10.95 -0.08 -5.89
N GLY A 246 -9.71 -0.54 -5.62
CA GLY A 246 -8.90 -1.24 -6.61
C GLY A 246 -9.65 -2.45 -7.19
N TYR A 247 -10.20 -3.31 -6.31
CA TYR A 247 -11.01 -4.45 -6.73
C TYR A 247 -12.32 -4.02 -7.40
N VAL A 248 -13.05 -3.08 -6.77
CA VAL A 248 -14.36 -2.64 -7.27
C VAL A 248 -14.25 -2.13 -8.70
N HIS A 249 -13.27 -1.27 -8.99
CA HIS A 249 -13.11 -0.70 -10.31
C HIS A 249 -12.58 -1.74 -11.31
N SER A 250 -11.60 -2.54 -10.93
CA SER A 250 -10.98 -3.54 -11.82
C SER A 250 -11.97 -4.64 -12.24
N LEU A 251 -12.79 -5.10 -11.30
CA LEU A 251 -13.78 -6.16 -11.51
C LEU A 251 -15.17 -5.62 -11.88
N ASN A 252 -15.31 -4.31 -12.04
CA ASN A 252 -16.57 -3.62 -12.35
C ASN A 252 -17.72 -4.01 -11.39
N ILE A 253 -17.42 -4.08 -10.09
CA ILE A 253 -18.38 -4.46 -9.05
C ILE A 253 -19.35 -3.30 -8.83
N ASN A 254 -20.65 -3.58 -8.92
CA ASN A 254 -21.67 -2.64 -8.48
C ASN A 254 -21.88 -2.79 -6.96
N ILE A 255 -21.26 -1.93 -6.15
CA ILE A 255 -21.34 -2.01 -4.68
C ILE A 255 -22.79 -2.02 -4.19
N LYS A 256 -23.72 -1.30 -4.83
CA LYS A 256 -25.14 -1.27 -4.41
C LYS A 256 -25.82 -2.63 -4.47
N GLU A 257 -25.40 -3.46 -5.42
CA GLU A 257 -25.95 -4.80 -5.62
C GLU A 257 -25.14 -5.84 -4.85
N TYR A 258 -23.81 -5.67 -4.83
CA TYR A 258 -22.86 -6.61 -4.23
C TYR A 258 -22.86 -6.52 -2.69
N ASP A 259 -22.73 -5.30 -2.15
CA ASP A 259 -22.74 -5.03 -0.72
C ASP A 259 -23.59 -3.77 -0.42
N PRO A 260 -24.93 -3.95 -0.33
CA PRO A 260 -25.84 -2.85 -0.03
C PRO A 260 -25.57 -2.17 1.32
N LYS A 261 -24.97 -2.90 2.29
CA LYS A 261 -24.65 -2.36 3.61
C LYS A 261 -23.51 -1.36 3.48
N LEU A 262 -22.40 -1.74 2.86
CA LEU A 262 -21.29 -0.83 2.58
C LEU A 262 -21.76 0.37 1.73
N SER A 263 -22.62 0.14 0.73
CA SER A 263 -23.17 1.24 -0.07
C SER A 263 -23.92 2.27 0.78
N LEU A 264 -24.71 1.80 1.75
CA LEU A 264 -25.40 2.66 2.70
C LEU A 264 -24.42 3.40 3.61
N THR A 265 -23.39 2.72 4.13
CA THR A 265 -22.33 3.34 4.93
C THR A 265 -21.63 4.46 4.18
N LEU A 266 -21.18 4.20 2.95
CA LEU A 266 -20.49 5.19 2.12
C LEU A 266 -21.39 6.39 1.81
N SER A 267 -22.68 6.17 1.52
CA SER A 267 -23.62 7.24 1.21
C SER A 267 -24.06 8.08 2.43
N ASN A 268 -24.01 7.51 3.63
CA ASN A 268 -24.34 8.22 4.88
C ASN A 268 -23.13 8.86 5.56
N SER A 269 -21.92 8.48 5.16
CA SER A 269 -20.69 9.01 5.73
C SER A 269 -20.58 10.54 5.58
N LYS A 270 -19.99 11.18 6.60
CA LYS A 270 -19.68 12.62 6.60
C LYS A 270 -18.81 13.04 5.40
N ILE A 271 -17.98 12.12 4.91
CA ILE A 271 -17.01 12.34 3.83
C ILE A 271 -17.44 11.67 2.51
N ARG A 272 -18.73 11.35 2.34
CA ARG A 272 -19.24 10.61 1.17
C ARG A 272 -18.84 11.20 -0.19
N TYR A 273 -18.87 12.52 -0.31
CA TYR A 273 -18.54 13.19 -1.57
C TYR A 273 -17.05 13.07 -1.83
N GLN A 274 -16.21 13.28 -0.80
CA GLN A 274 -14.77 13.12 -0.90
C GLN A 274 -14.38 11.69 -1.25
N LEU A 275 -15.03 10.66 -0.68
CA LEU A 275 -14.77 9.27 -1.05
C LEU A 275 -15.13 9.01 -2.53
N SER A 276 -16.27 9.50 -3.00
CA SER A 276 -16.66 9.40 -4.41
C SER A 276 -15.63 10.07 -5.34
N GLU A 277 -15.22 11.30 -5.03
CA GLU A 277 -14.21 12.03 -5.81
C GLU A 277 -12.83 11.34 -5.75
N LEU A 278 -12.48 10.71 -4.62
CA LEU A 278 -11.24 9.96 -4.48
C LEU A 278 -11.22 8.76 -5.44
N GLY A 279 -12.35 8.06 -5.59
CA GLY A 279 -12.50 6.95 -6.54
C GLY A 279 -12.30 7.40 -7.99
N ILE A 280 -12.88 8.54 -8.35
CA ILE A 280 -12.72 9.15 -9.69
C ILE A 280 -11.26 9.53 -9.92
N ALA A 281 -10.62 10.20 -8.95
CA ALA A 281 -9.22 10.60 -9.03
C ALA A 281 -8.28 9.40 -9.23
N PHE A 282 -8.55 8.27 -8.57
CA PHE A 282 -7.81 7.02 -8.81
C PHE A 282 -8.00 6.49 -10.24
N GLN A 283 -9.22 6.45 -10.77
CA GLN A 283 -9.43 6.00 -12.16
C GLN A 283 -8.75 6.92 -13.19
N ASN A 284 -8.78 8.24 -12.96
CA ASN A 284 -8.09 9.21 -13.81
C ASN A 284 -6.58 8.99 -13.80
N LEU A 285 -5.98 8.80 -12.61
CA LEU A 285 -4.55 8.55 -12.48
C LEU A 285 -4.16 7.19 -13.07
N TYR A 286 -5.02 6.17 -12.99
CA TYR A 286 -4.83 4.90 -13.68
C TYR A 286 -4.80 5.04 -15.20
N GLY A 287 -5.69 5.84 -15.78
CA GLY A 287 -5.63 6.16 -17.21
C GLY A 287 -4.27 6.76 -17.59
N LYS A 288 -3.79 7.74 -16.82
CA LYS A 288 -2.46 8.33 -17.03
C LYS A 288 -1.33 7.32 -16.87
N PHE A 289 -1.38 6.45 -15.85
CA PHE A 289 -0.37 5.42 -15.60
C PHE A 289 -0.29 4.44 -16.77
N ASN A 290 -1.44 3.91 -17.21
CA ASN A 290 -1.53 2.96 -18.31
C ASN A 290 -1.03 3.55 -19.63
N ASP A 291 -1.29 4.84 -19.86
CA ASP A 291 -0.81 5.55 -21.03
C ASP A 291 0.63 6.08 -20.87
N GLN A 292 1.29 5.82 -19.74
CA GLN A 292 2.64 6.30 -19.40
C GLN A 292 2.79 7.84 -19.42
N HIS A 293 1.75 8.56 -19.01
CA HIS A 293 1.69 10.02 -18.96
C HIS A 293 1.93 10.62 -17.56
N ILE A 294 2.36 9.83 -16.57
CA ILE A 294 2.78 10.36 -15.27
C ILE A 294 4.18 10.93 -15.40
N THR A 295 4.30 12.23 -15.17
CA THR A 295 5.54 13.01 -15.38
C THR A 295 6.17 13.52 -14.08
N GLY A 296 5.40 13.54 -12.98
CA GLY A 296 5.90 13.97 -11.68
C GLY A 296 4.85 13.92 -10.57
N PHE A 297 5.21 14.44 -9.40
CA PHE A 297 4.32 14.46 -8.23
C PHE A 297 3.05 15.31 -8.43
N ASP A 298 3.06 16.28 -9.35
CA ASP A 298 1.89 17.10 -9.67
C ASP A 298 0.74 16.29 -10.28
N ASP A 299 1.01 15.13 -10.87
CA ASP A 299 -0.04 14.25 -11.39
C ASP A 299 -0.95 13.67 -10.29
N TYR A 300 -0.51 13.69 -9.03
CA TYR A 300 -1.28 13.27 -7.86
C TYR A 300 -2.20 14.37 -7.32
N ARG A 301 -2.25 15.54 -7.96
CA ARG A 301 -2.95 16.72 -7.45
C ARG A 301 -4.43 16.47 -7.15
N GLU A 302 -5.16 15.77 -8.00
CA GLU A 302 -6.58 15.45 -7.78
C GLU A 302 -6.78 14.71 -6.45
N ILE A 303 -5.96 13.68 -6.18
CA ILE A 303 -5.99 12.92 -4.94
C ILE A 303 -5.64 13.82 -3.74
N THR A 304 -4.59 14.64 -3.83
CA THR A 304 -4.19 15.53 -2.72
C THR A 304 -5.26 16.57 -2.37
N ILE A 305 -5.99 17.09 -3.37
CA ILE A 305 -7.11 18.01 -3.16
C ILE A 305 -8.21 17.31 -2.39
N VAL A 306 -8.59 16.10 -2.80
CA VAL A 306 -9.63 15.33 -2.11
C VAL A 306 -9.25 15.02 -0.67
N ILE A 307 -7.99 14.63 -0.41
CA ILE A 307 -7.49 14.41 0.96
C ILE A 307 -7.59 15.70 1.79
N SER A 308 -7.22 16.86 1.23
CA SER A 308 -7.35 18.15 1.89
C SER A 308 -8.82 18.46 2.24
N GLU A 309 -9.77 18.16 1.35
CA GLU A 309 -11.19 18.30 1.62
C GLU A 309 -11.70 17.35 2.71
N ILE A 310 -11.12 16.15 2.86
CA ILE A 310 -11.42 15.26 3.99
C ILE A 310 -11.04 15.93 5.32
N PHE A 311 -9.83 16.50 5.43
CA PHE A 311 -9.44 17.27 6.62
C PHE A 311 -10.46 18.39 6.93
N LYS A 312 -10.90 19.13 5.90
CA LYS A 312 -11.88 20.21 6.05
C LYS A 312 -13.23 19.71 6.53
N GLN A 313 -13.70 18.54 6.08
CA GLN A 313 -14.94 17.95 6.59
C GLN A 313 -14.88 17.67 8.10
N PHE A 314 -13.70 17.39 8.64
CA PHE A 314 -13.50 17.24 10.07
C PHE A 314 -13.26 18.56 10.81
N GLY A 315 -13.16 19.69 10.11
CA GLY A 315 -12.94 21.00 10.69
C GLY A 315 -11.47 21.41 10.78
N LEU A 316 -10.58 20.73 10.05
CA LEU A 316 -9.16 21.06 9.98
C LEU A 316 -8.82 21.67 8.62
N VAL A 317 -8.32 22.90 8.61
CA VAL A 317 -7.77 23.54 7.41
C VAL A 317 -6.25 23.55 7.54
N LEU A 318 -5.59 22.85 6.63
CA LEU A 318 -4.13 22.82 6.53
C LEU A 318 -3.68 23.88 5.53
N GLU A 319 -2.77 24.76 5.94
CA GLU A 319 -2.26 25.86 5.13
C GLU A 319 -0.73 25.87 5.13
N CYS A 320 -0.14 25.85 3.94
CA CYS A 320 1.29 25.93 3.70
C CYS A 320 1.49 26.35 2.23
N PRO A 321 2.45 27.24 1.92
CA PRO A 321 2.65 27.75 0.56
C PRO A 321 3.09 26.68 -0.45
N ASP A 322 3.86 25.68 -0.03
CA ASP A 322 4.25 24.53 -0.84
C ASP A 322 4.62 23.29 0.02
N TRP A 323 5.13 22.22 -0.62
CA TRP A 323 5.57 20.98 0.05
C TRP A 323 7.05 20.99 0.45
N SER A 324 7.76 22.11 0.30
CA SER A 324 9.20 22.21 0.56
C SER A 324 9.52 22.13 2.06
N SER A 325 10.69 21.62 2.40
CA SER A 325 11.14 21.41 3.80
C SER A 325 11.16 22.66 4.66
N ASP A 326 11.17 23.84 4.05
CA ASP A 326 11.49 25.10 4.73
C ASP A 326 10.23 25.88 5.14
N CYS A 327 9.04 25.39 4.79
CA CYS A 327 7.78 26.06 5.08
C CYS A 327 7.10 25.50 6.34
N GLU A 328 6.60 26.40 7.19
CA GLU A 328 5.83 26.05 8.38
C GLU A 328 4.38 25.70 8.01
N LEU A 329 3.86 24.63 8.62
CA LEU A 329 2.47 24.21 8.49
C LEU A 329 1.59 24.98 9.49
N TYR A 330 0.58 25.68 8.98
CA TYR A 330 -0.48 26.30 9.77
C TYR A 330 -1.73 25.41 9.77
N ILE A 331 -2.33 25.24 10.96
CA ILE A 331 -3.52 24.40 11.14
C ILE A 331 -4.62 25.24 11.79
N HIS A 332 -5.72 25.44 11.08
CA HIS A 332 -6.91 26.08 11.62
C HIS A 332 -7.93 25.01 12.04
N VAL A 333 -8.44 25.11 13.27
CA VAL A 333 -9.44 24.19 13.82
C VAL A 333 -10.77 24.91 13.99
N ASN A 334 -11.78 24.52 13.20
CA ASN A 334 -13.12 25.11 13.17
C ASN A 334 -14.11 24.31 14.00
#